data_AF-A0A0F4YNX9-F1
#
_entry.id   AF-A0A0F4YNX9-F1
#
_cell.length_a   1.000
_cell.length_b   1.000
_cell.length_c   1.000
_cell.angle_alpha   90.00
_cell.angle_beta   90.00
_cell.angle_gamma   90.00
#
_symmetry.space_group_name_H-M   'P 1'
#
loop_
_entity.id
_entity.type
_entity.pdbx_description
1 polymer ?
#
loop_
_entity_poly.entity_id
_entity_poly.type
_entity_poly.pdbx_seq_one_letter_code
_entity_poly.pdbx_strand_id
1 'polypeptide(L)'
;MVSYGPGTSVTNYSPRFSLVQMTGTFSDRVKNGLQSLSSETGASEENHAQLEKRQNAGMFTVPYQDQLTGLTKYAPMAKQPGTTITAKNPKRQFPTSSYSIATTYLPIPTVQTTITASQTFSVSSIENTATPAPQPSNDMKRFLKRWAD
;
A
#
# COMPACT_ATOMS: atom_id res chain seq x y z
N MET A 1 -22.87 7.66 5.37
CA MET A 1 -23.23 8.92 4.70
C MET A 1 -24.73 9.11 4.83
N VAL A 2 -25.21 10.30 5.20
CA VAL A 2 -26.65 10.59 5.31
C VAL A 2 -27.06 11.50 4.16
N SER A 3 -28.07 11.10 3.39
CA SER A 3 -28.67 11.89 2.33
C SER A 3 -30.08 12.31 2.72
N TYR A 4 -30.45 13.56 2.41
CA TYR A 4 -31.74 14.15 2.75
C TYR A 4 -32.53 14.48 1.49
N GLY A 5 -33.84 14.24 1.53
CA GLY A 5 -34.83 14.71 0.56
C GLY A 5 -36.05 15.29 1.27
N PRO A 6 -37.01 15.90 0.54
CA PRO A 6 -38.21 16.49 1.13
C PRO A 6 -38.99 15.44 1.93
N GLY A 7 -38.95 15.54 3.26
CA GLY A 7 -39.66 14.66 4.19
C GLY A 7 -39.02 13.28 4.43
N THR A 8 -37.85 12.96 3.86
CA THR A 8 -37.19 11.66 4.06
C THR A 8 -35.67 11.80 4.25
N SER A 9 -35.10 10.91 5.06
CA SER A 9 -33.66 10.73 5.18
C SER A 9 -33.30 9.27 5.00
N VAL A 10 -32.18 9.02 4.32
CA VAL A 10 -31.62 7.68 4.13
C VAL A 10 -30.22 7.67 4.71
N THR A 11 -29.99 6.77 5.67
CA THR A 11 -28.68 6.56 6.27
C THR A 11 -28.01 5.36 5.60
N ASN A 12 -26.97 5.63 4.82
CA ASN A 12 -26.18 4.59 4.17
C ASN A 12 -24.96 4.25 5.05
N TYR A 13 -24.91 3.00 5.51
CA TYR A 13 -23.78 2.42 6.24
C TYR A 13 -22.82 1.74 5.26
N SER A 14 -21.51 1.97 5.39
CA SER A 14 -20.49 1.31 4.56
C SER A 14 -19.50 0.57 5.46
N PRO A 15 -19.04 -0.63 5.08
CA PRO A 15 -18.00 -1.36 5.82
C PRO A 15 -16.62 -0.68 5.79
N ARG A 16 -16.41 0.34 4.93
CA ARG A 16 -15.06 0.86 4.61
C ARG A 16 -14.61 2.04 5.47
N PHE A 17 -15.46 2.60 6.32
CA PHE A 17 -15.06 3.67 7.25
C PHE A 17 -15.60 3.37 8.64
N SER A 18 -14.70 3.33 9.63
CA SER A 18 -15.04 3.29 11.05
C SER A 18 -14.75 4.66 11.64
N LEU A 19 -15.77 5.28 12.25
CA LEU A 19 -15.59 6.50 13.03
C LEU A 19 -15.34 6.08 14.48
N VAL A 20 -14.08 6.14 14.91
CA VAL A 20 -13.68 5.86 16.28
C VAL A 20 -13.70 7.17 17.07
N GLN A 21 -14.12 7.11 18.34
CA GLN A 21 -14.15 8.26 19.27
C GLN A 21 -15.18 9.36 18.98
N MET A 22 -16.31 9.03 18.36
CA MET A 22 -17.46 9.94 18.37
C MET A 22 -18.05 10.02 19.79
N THR A 23 -17.87 11.15 20.47
CA THR A 23 -18.55 11.46 21.72
C THR A 23 -19.87 12.19 21.41
N GLY A 24 -21.00 11.52 21.71
CA GLY A 24 -22.33 12.07 21.53
C GLY A 24 -23.38 11.18 22.17
N THR A 25 -24.44 11.77 22.72
CA THR A 25 -25.57 11.03 23.29
C THR A 25 -26.61 10.77 22.20
N PHE A 26 -26.83 9.50 21.86
CA PHE A 26 -27.91 9.10 20.96
C PHE A 26 -29.23 8.96 21.72
N SER A 27 -30.36 9.29 21.07
CA SER A 27 -31.69 9.04 21.62
C SER A 27 -32.00 7.54 21.65
N ASP A 28 -32.90 7.12 22.54
CA ASP A 28 -33.17 5.69 22.76
C ASP A 28 -33.77 5.01 21.52
N ARG A 29 -34.50 5.77 20.69
CA ARG A 29 -34.99 5.30 19.38
C ARG A 29 -33.84 4.88 18.45
N VAL A 30 -32.74 5.62 18.46
CA VAL A 30 -31.57 5.33 17.60
C VAL A 30 -30.82 4.12 18.14
N LYS A 31 -30.65 4.01 19.47
CA LYS A 31 -30.00 2.85 20.11
C LYS A 31 -30.73 1.54 19.82
N ASN A 32 -32.06 1.54 19.98
CA ASN A 32 -32.87 0.36 19.73
C ASN A 32 -32.89 -0.02 18.24
N GLY A 33 -32.90 0.98 17.35
CA GLY A 33 -32.75 0.77 15.91
C GLY A 33 -31.42 0.09 15.56
N LEU A 34 -30.30 0.57 16.10
CA LEU A 34 -28.98 0.00 15.88
C LEU A 34 -28.86 -1.46 16.39
N GLN A 35 -29.45 -1.76 17.55
CA GLN A 35 -29.45 -3.13 18.11
C GLN A 35 -30.32 -4.11 17.30
N SER A 36 -31.30 -3.60 16.56
CA SER A 36 -32.19 -4.42 15.73
C SER A 36 -31.62 -4.79 14.35
N LEU A 37 -30.49 -4.20 13.94
CA LEU A 37 -29.80 -4.62 12.73
C LEU A 37 -29.11 -5.97 13.00
N SER A 38 -29.68 -7.05 12.49
CA SER A 38 -29.01 -8.34 12.42
C SER A 38 -27.77 -8.20 11.53
N SER A 39 -26.60 -8.45 12.11
CA SER A 39 -25.29 -8.36 11.50
C SER A 39 -25.05 -9.47 10.46
N GLU A 40 -25.85 -9.50 9.38
CA GLU A 40 -25.57 -10.40 8.25
C GLU A 40 -24.53 -9.82 7.27
N THR A 41 -24.04 -8.58 7.46
CA THR A 41 -22.92 -8.06 6.63
C THR A 41 -22.06 -6.97 7.27
N GLY A 42 -21.98 -6.86 8.60
CA GLY A 42 -21.16 -5.81 9.20
C GLY A 42 -20.92 -5.99 10.69
N ALA A 43 -19.63 -6.15 11.03
CA ALA A 43 -19.02 -6.04 12.35
C ALA A 43 -19.77 -6.73 13.50
N SER A 44 -19.45 -8.00 13.73
CA SER A 44 -19.41 -8.51 15.11
C SER A 44 -18.55 -7.55 15.93
N GLU A 45 -19.01 -7.12 17.10
CA GLU A 45 -18.21 -6.39 18.11
C GLU A 45 -17.08 -7.27 18.71
N GLU A 46 -16.62 -8.28 17.98
CA GLU A 46 -15.47 -9.08 18.34
C GLU A 46 -14.19 -8.30 18.06
N ASN A 47 -13.68 -7.68 19.12
CA ASN A 47 -12.25 -7.47 19.34
C ASN A 47 -11.48 -6.86 18.15
N HIS A 48 -11.85 -5.65 17.71
CA HIS A 48 -11.00 -4.88 16.79
C HIS A 48 -9.57 -4.69 17.34
N ALA A 49 -9.40 -4.65 18.68
CA ALA A 49 -8.10 -4.60 19.34
C ALA A 49 -7.26 -5.90 19.23
N GLN A 50 -7.84 -7.05 18.86
CA GLN A 50 -7.08 -8.28 18.59
C GLN A 50 -6.66 -8.41 17.12
N LEU A 51 -7.26 -7.66 16.19
CA LEU A 51 -6.88 -7.73 14.78
C LEU A 51 -5.47 -7.16 14.54
N GLU A 52 -5.11 -6.07 15.23
CA GLU A 52 -3.74 -5.53 15.18
C GLU A 52 -2.72 -6.50 15.82
N LYS A 53 -3.13 -7.25 16.86
CA LYS A 53 -2.27 -8.26 17.51
C LYS A 53 -1.92 -9.45 16.61
N ARG A 54 -2.56 -9.60 15.44
CA ARG A 54 -2.22 -10.68 14.49
C ARG A 54 -1.02 -10.34 13.61
N GLN A 55 -0.60 -9.09 13.52
CA GLN A 55 0.65 -8.72 12.82
C GLN A 55 1.85 -9.05 13.72
N ASN A 56 2.13 -10.35 13.86
CA ASN A 56 3.35 -10.79 14.50
C ASN A 56 4.54 -10.42 13.60
N ALA A 57 5.62 -9.86 14.16
CA ALA A 57 6.82 -9.51 13.38
C ALA A 57 7.39 -10.73 12.60
N GLY A 58 7.14 -11.94 13.10
CA GLY A 58 7.47 -13.20 12.42
C GLY A 58 6.71 -13.46 11.10
N MET A 59 5.67 -12.69 10.74
CA MET A 59 4.97 -12.90 9.47
C MET A 59 5.81 -12.47 8.26
N PHE A 60 6.77 -11.55 8.46
CA PHE A 60 7.67 -11.09 7.41
C PHE A 60 8.92 -11.97 7.24
N THR A 61 9.12 -12.99 8.09
CA THR A 61 10.29 -13.88 8.01
C THR A 61 10.09 -15.06 7.07
N VAL A 62 8.83 -15.41 6.76
CA VAL A 62 8.49 -16.42 5.76
C VAL A 62 8.72 -15.83 4.37
N PRO A 63 9.54 -16.45 3.51
CA PRO A 63 9.76 -15.93 2.16
C PRO A 63 8.45 -15.79 1.39
N TYR A 64 8.32 -14.71 0.62
CA TYR A 64 7.04 -14.34 -0.02
C TYR A 64 6.47 -15.47 -0.90
N GLN A 65 7.35 -16.18 -1.63
CA GLN A 65 6.95 -17.32 -2.46
C GLN A 65 6.44 -18.55 -1.66
N ASP A 66 6.84 -18.69 -0.40
CA ASP A 66 6.47 -19.81 0.46
C ASP A 66 5.20 -19.52 1.27
N GLN A 67 4.72 -18.27 1.24
CA GLN A 67 3.42 -17.90 1.77
C GLN A 67 2.36 -18.42 0.81
N LEU A 68 1.90 -19.65 0.99
CA LEU A 68 0.98 -20.31 0.05
C LEU A 68 -0.49 -20.05 0.41
N THR A 69 -0.82 -19.97 1.69
CA THR A 69 -2.20 -19.93 2.18
C THR A 69 -2.47 -18.66 2.98
N GLY A 70 -3.46 -17.86 2.58
CA GLY A 70 -3.89 -16.67 3.30
C GLY A 70 -4.39 -15.57 2.37
N LEU A 71 -5.41 -14.84 2.83
CA LEU A 71 -5.96 -13.67 2.11
C LEU A 71 -4.98 -12.49 2.13
N THR A 72 -4.09 -12.44 3.12
CA THR A 72 -3.05 -11.42 3.29
C THR A 72 -1.67 -12.02 3.07
N LYS A 73 -0.88 -11.43 2.18
CA LYS A 73 0.54 -11.74 2.01
C LYS A 73 1.42 -10.69 2.69
N TYR A 74 2.62 -11.07 3.10
CA TYR A 74 3.58 -10.24 3.80
C TYR A 74 4.86 -10.13 2.98
N ALA A 75 5.06 -9.00 2.33
CA ALA A 75 6.25 -8.76 1.52
C ALA A 75 7.42 -8.22 2.37
N PRO A 76 8.65 -8.72 2.17
CA PRO A 76 9.82 -8.13 2.78
C PRO A 76 10.08 -6.72 2.23
N MET A 77 10.82 -5.91 2.97
CA MET A 77 11.23 -4.59 2.49
C MET A 77 12.21 -4.73 1.32
N ALA A 78 12.05 -3.89 0.30
CA ALA A 78 12.96 -3.85 -0.84
C ALA A 78 14.39 -3.49 -0.39
N LYS A 79 15.39 -4.12 -1.02
CA LYS A 79 16.79 -3.81 -0.75
C LYS A 79 17.12 -2.41 -1.23
N GLN A 80 17.73 -1.60 -0.38
CA GLN A 80 18.22 -0.29 -0.80
C GLN A 80 19.34 -0.45 -1.84
N PRO A 81 19.30 0.33 -2.93
CA PRO A 81 20.39 0.34 -3.88
C PRO A 81 21.67 0.82 -3.19
N GLY A 82 22.80 0.20 -3.51
CA GLY A 82 24.10 0.71 -3.09
C GLY A 82 24.42 2.03 -3.79
N THR A 83 25.33 2.81 -3.21
CA THR A 83 25.77 4.10 -3.78
C THR A 83 26.69 3.95 -5.00
N THR A 84 27.19 2.74 -5.26
CA THR A 84 28.09 2.44 -6.38
C THR A 84 27.71 1.13 -7.06
N ILE A 85 27.84 1.08 -8.38
CA ILE A 85 27.64 -0.12 -9.19
C ILE A 85 29.01 -0.79 -9.36
N THR A 86 29.27 -1.85 -8.60
CA THR A 86 30.53 -2.61 -8.68
C THR A 86 30.47 -3.79 -9.64
N ALA A 87 29.26 -4.21 -10.04
CA ALA A 87 29.06 -5.34 -10.94
C ALA A 87 29.32 -4.91 -12.39
N LYS A 88 30.27 -5.58 -13.06
CA LYS A 88 30.59 -5.37 -14.48
C LYS A 88 29.73 -6.20 -15.43
N ASN A 89 29.13 -7.28 -14.94
CA ASN A 89 28.30 -8.20 -15.72
C ASN A 89 26.97 -8.45 -15.00
N PRO A 90 25.84 -8.47 -15.72
CA PRO A 90 24.54 -8.76 -15.14
C PRO A 90 24.50 -10.20 -14.63
N LYS A 91 24.11 -10.39 -13.37
CA LYS A 91 23.81 -11.70 -12.79
C LYS A 91 22.33 -11.76 -12.44
N ARG A 92 21.66 -12.87 -12.74
CA ARG A 92 20.26 -13.08 -12.35
C ARG A 92 20.19 -13.14 -10.82
N GLN A 93 19.28 -12.38 -10.23
CA GLN A 93 19.07 -12.37 -8.78
C GLN A 93 18.45 -13.67 -8.27
N PHE A 94 17.67 -14.35 -9.12
CA PHE A 94 17.02 -15.63 -8.83
C PHE A 94 17.28 -16.64 -9.98
N PRO A 95 17.35 -17.95 -9.67
CA PRO A 95 17.41 -18.98 -10.69
C PRO A 95 16.14 -18.96 -11.58
N THR A 96 16.20 -19.60 -12.74
CA THR A 96 14.99 -19.84 -13.55
C THR A 96 14.04 -20.74 -12.76
N SER A 97 12.86 -20.22 -12.42
CA SER A 97 11.79 -21.03 -11.84
C SER A 97 11.12 -21.86 -12.92
N SER A 98 10.70 -23.08 -12.57
CA SER A 98 9.75 -23.81 -13.38
C SER A 98 8.44 -23.01 -13.45
N TYR A 99 7.79 -23.00 -14.61
CA TYR A 99 6.49 -22.39 -14.79
C TYR A 99 5.54 -23.42 -15.39
N SER A 100 4.28 -23.34 -14.98
CA SER A 100 3.20 -24.11 -15.59
C SER A 100 2.37 -23.17 -16.44
N ILE A 101 2.09 -23.56 -17.68
CA ILE A 101 1.24 -22.79 -18.58
C ILE A 101 -0.21 -23.10 -18.22
N ALA A 102 -0.99 -22.07 -17.89
CA ALA A 102 -2.42 -22.21 -17.72
C ALA A 102 -3.07 -22.44 -19.10
N THR A 103 -3.47 -23.68 -19.38
CA THR A 103 -4.20 -24.04 -20.60
C THR A 103 -5.72 -23.87 -20.46
N THR A 104 -6.21 -23.59 -19.24
CA THR A 104 -7.61 -23.36 -18.89
C THR A 104 -7.73 -22.17 -17.94
N TYR A 105 -8.97 -21.68 -17.73
CA TYR A 105 -9.23 -20.59 -16.80
C TYR A 105 -8.87 -20.99 -15.36
N LEU A 106 -8.00 -20.20 -14.75
CA LEU A 106 -7.61 -20.36 -13.35
C LEU A 106 -8.77 -19.95 -12.41
N PRO A 107 -8.84 -20.54 -11.20
CA PRO A 107 -9.80 -20.13 -10.20
C PRO A 107 -9.58 -18.68 -9.76
N ILE A 108 -10.63 -18.08 -9.20
CA ILE A 108 -10.57 -16.71 -8.65
C ILE A 108 -9.46 -16.65 -7.60
N PRO A 109 -8.55 -15.66 -7.69
CA PRO A 109 -7.47 -15.51 -6.72
C PRO A 109 -8.02 -15.27 -5.32
N THR A 110 -7.46 -15.96 -4.34
CA THR A 110 -7.86 -15.87 -2.92
C THR A 110 -7.16 -14.75 -2.15
N VAL A 111 -6.09 -14.18 -2.72
CA VAL A 111 -5.32 -13.10 -2.10
C VAL A 111 -6.06 -11.78 -2.26
N GLN A 112 -6.37 -11.12 -1.14
CA GLN A 112 -7.05 -9.83 -1.10
C GLN A 112 -6.08 -8.66 -0.93
N THR A 113 -4.97 -8.84 -0.20
CA THR A 113 -4.04 -7.74 0.09
C THR A 113 -2.62 -8.23 0.34
N THR A 114 -1.66 -7.32 0.17
CA THR A 114 -0.24 -7.51 0.50
C THR A 114 0.22 -6.39 1.41
N ILE A 115 0.81 -6.75 2.54
CA ILE A 115 1.38 -5.82 3.51
C ILE A 115 2.90 -5.88 3.37
N THR A 116 3.54 -4.73 3.17
CA THR A 116 5.00 -4.64 3.13
C THR A 116 5.56 -4.35 4.52
N ALA A 117 6.71 -4.95 4.85
CA ALA A 117 7.42 -4.67 6.08
C ALA A 117 7.74 -3.16 6.24
N SER A 118 7.75 -2.69 7.48
CA SER A 118 8.07 -1.29 7.81
C SER A 118 9.46 -0.88 7.31
N GLN A 119 9.59 0.40 6.97
CA GLN A 119 10.86 0.97 6.52
C GLN A 119 11.91 0.89 7.64
N THR A 120 13.10 0.35 7.33
CA THR A 120 14.21 0.26 8.31
C THR A 120 15.29 1.33 8.10
N PHE A 121 15.12 2.24 7.13
CA PHE A 121 16.08 3.29 6.85
C PHE A 121 15.50 4.66 7.16
N SER A 122 16.37 5.57 7.60
CA SER A 122 16.07 6.99 7.73
C SER A 122 16.75 7.77 6.60
N VAL A 123 16.06 8.78 6.08
CA VAL A 123 16.61 9.72 5.11
C VAL A 123 16.75 11.06 5.82
N SER A 124 17.97 11.58 5.89
CA SER A 124 18.20 12.97 6.25
C SER A 124 18.32 13.79 4.95
N SER A 125 17.51 14.83 4.83
CA SER A 125 17.67 15.84 3.79
C SER A 125 18.32 17.06 4.42
N ILE A 126 19.35 17.59 3.76
CA ILE A 126 19.98 18.85 4.12
C ILE A 126 19.75 19.83 2.97
N GLU A 127 19.73 21.13 3.27
CA GLU A 127 19.68 22.15 2.23
C GLU A 127 20.93 22.04 1.34
N ASN A 128 20.74 22.23 0.02
CA ASN A 128 21.85 22.30 -0.91
C ASN A 128 22.57 23.64 -0.75
N THR A 129 23.71 23.64 -0.05
CA THR A 129 24.52 24.84 0.20
C THR A 129 25.38 25.25 -1.01
N ALA A 130 25.32 24.52 -2.12
CA ALA A 130 26.06 24.88 -3.33
C ALA A 130 25.45 26.12 -4.01
N THR A 131 26.32 26.98 -4.54
CA THR A 131 25.90 28.12 -5.35
C THR A 131 25.24 27.63 -6.66
N PRO A 132 24.17 28.29 -7.14
CA PRO A 132 23.56 27.96 -8.43
C PRO A 132 24.61 27.95 -9.54
N ALA A 133 24.55 26.94 -10.41
CA ALA A 133 25.43 26.89 -11.57
C ALA A 133 25.21 28.15 -12.43
N PRO A 134 26.30 28.76 -12.97
CA PRO A 134 26.16 29.86 -13.90
C PRO A 134 25.36 29.43 -15.13
N GLN A 135 24.64 30.37 -15.74
CA GLN A 135 23.93 30.11 -16.99
C GLN A 135 24.90 29.48 -18.02
N PRO A 136 24.44 28.51 -18.83
CA PRO A 136 25.27 27.92 -19.86
C PRO A 136 25.85 29.03 -20.73
N SER A 137 27.18 29.06 -20.86
CA SER A 137 27.82 29.98 -21.78
C SER A 137 27.30 29.69 -23.18
N ASN A 138 27.01 30.76 -23.92
CA ASN A 138 26.38 30.69 -25.22
C ASN A 138 27.36 30.07 -26.22
N ASP A 139 27.45 28.74 -26.24
CA ASP A 139 28.32 27.92 -27.09
C ASP A 139 27.80 27.89 -28.54
N MET A 140 27.15 28.98 -28.96
CA MET A 140 26.59 29.22 -30.29
C MET A 140 27.64 28.97 -31.38
N LYS A 141 28.90 29.33 -31.11
CA LYS A 141 30.03 29.06 -32.02
C LYS A 141 30.24 27.56 -32.26
N ARG A 142 30.03 26.72 -31.24
CA ARG A 142 30.14 25.26 -31.34
C ARG A 142 28.95 24.67 -32.08
N PHE A 143 27.74 25.18 -31.84
CA PHE A 143 26.55 24.80 -32.59
C PHE A 143 26.68 25.17 -34.08
N LEU A 144 27.06 26.41 -34.41
CA LEU A 144 27.22 26.87 -35.80
C LEU A 144 28.30 26.09 -36.57
N LYS A 145 29.40 25.70 -35.92
CA LYS A 145 30.44 24.85 -36.54
C LYS A 145 29.98 23.43 -36.86
N ARG A 146 28.92 22.93 -36.23
CA ARG A 146 28.39 21.57 -36.45
C ARG A 146 27.48 21.46 -37.68
N TRP A 147 27.06 22.59 -38.25
CA TRP A 147 26.22 22.65 -39.45
C TRP A 147 26.96 23.29 -40.63
N ALA A 148 28.29 23.35 -40.54
CA ALA A 148 29.15 23.97 -41.54
C ALA A 148 29.78 22.94 -42.50
N ASP A 149 29.34 21.69 -42.43
CA ASP A 149 29.63 20.59 -43.36
C ASP A 149 28.64 20.55 -44.54
#